data_AF-A0A5C7FV43-F1
#
_entry.id   AF-A0A5C7FV43-F1
#
_cell.length_a   1.000
_cell.length_b   1.000
_cell.length_c   1.000
_cell.angle_alpha   90.00
_cell.angle_beta   90.00
_cell.angle_gamma   90.00
#
_symmetry.space_group_name_H-M   'P 1'
#
loop_
_entity.id
_entity.type
_entity.pdbx_description
1 polymer ?
#
loop_
_entity_poly.entity_id
_entity_poly.type
_entity_poly.pdbx_seq_one_letter_code
_entity_poly.pdbx_strand_id
1 'polypeptide(L)' 'MSQHLFVDTEFTGFKDPKLISIGVVAQTGEEFYAEVEHSADECSDFVRATFCHF' A
#
# COMPACT_ATOMS: atom_id res chain seq x y z
N MET A 1 20.24 -14.97 12.74
CA MET A 1 20.32 -13.55 12.34
C MET A 1 18.90 -13.03 12.25
N SER A 2 18.60 -11.91 12.89
CA SER A 2 17.34 -11.18 12.68
C SER A 2 17.46 -10.39 11.38
N GLN A 3 16.47 -10.44 10.51
CA GLN A 3 16.41 -9.64 9.28
C GLN A 3 15.53 -8.42 9.50
N HIS A 4 16.01 -7.24 9.13
CA HIS A 4 15.22 -6.01 9.13
C HIS A 4 14.48 -5.88 7.81
N LEU A 5 13.18 -5.65 7.89
CA LEU A 5 12.30 -5.36 6.75
C LEU A 5 11.75 -3.95 6.94
N PHE A 6 11.88 -3.13 5.90
CA PHE A 6 11.28 -1.80 5.80
C PHE A 6 10.03 -1.92 4.95
N VAL A 7 8.90 -1.48 5.49
CA VAL A 7 7.57 -1.70 4.90
C VAL A 7 6.86 -0.38 4.73
N ASP A 8 6.23 -0.21 3.58
CA ASP A 8 5.31 0.87 3.27
C ASP A 8 4.01 0.28 2.71
N THR A 9 2.87 0.91 2.99
CA THR A 9 1.55 0.40 2.62
C THR A 9 0.60 1.54 2.29
N GLU A 10 -0.18 1.36 1.24
CA GLU A 10 -1.25 2.29 0.86
C GLU A 10 -2.62 1.68 1.14
N PHE A 11 -3.56 2.52 1.58
CA PHE A 11 -4.92 2.10 1.92
C PHE A 11 -5.97 3.03 1.32
N THR A 12 -7.19 2.50 1.19
CA THR A 12 -8.35 3.26 0.70
C THR A 12 -8.68 4.50 1.55
N GLY A 13 -8.35 4.51 2.84
CA GLY A 13 -8.50 5.67 3.70
C GLY A 13 -8.26 5.35 5.18
N PHE A 14 -8.49 6.32 6.07
CA PHE A 14 -8.23 6.15 7.51
C PHE A 14 -9.34 5.45 8.29
N LYS A 15 -10.59 5.51 7.80
CA LYS A 15 -11.74 4.85 8.42
C LYS A 15 -12.02 3.56 7.64
N ASP A 16 -11.90 2.42 8.32
CA ASP A 16 -12.01 1.09 7.70
C ASP A 16 -11.02 0.87 6.53
N PRO A 17 -9.70 0.90 6.80
CA PRO A 17 -8.68 0.84 5.75
C PRO A 17 -8.68 -0.52 5.03
N LYS A 18 -8.84 -0.50 3.71
CA LYS A 18 -8.59 -1.66 2.84
C LYS A 18 -7.26 -1.48 2.12
N LEU A 19 -6.47 -2.55 2.05
CA LEU A 19 -5.12 -2.51 1.45
C LEU A 19 -5.23 -2.27 -0.05
N ILE A 20 -4.49 -1.29 -0.55
CA ILE A 20 -4.30 -1.04 -1.98
C ILE A 20 -2.99 -1.69 -2.44
N SER A 21 -1.89 -1.42 -1.74
CA SER A 21 -0.57 -1.95 -2.08
C SER A 21 0.33 -2.10 -0.86
N ILE A 22 1.34 -2.97 -1.00
CA ILE A 22 2.41 -3.16 -0.02
C ILE A 22 3.76 -3.20 -0.72
N GLY A 23 4.69 -2.39 -0.22
CA GLY A 23 6.11 -2.42 -0.58
C GLY A 23 6.94 -2.90 0.60
N VAL A 24 7.88 -3.82 0.34
CA VAL A 24 8.80 -4.35 1.35
C VAL A 24 10.21 -4.35 0.79
N VAL A 25 11.16 -3.84 1.58
CA VAL A 25 12.60 -3.91 1.27
C VAL A 25 13.32 -4.53 2.46
N ALA A 26 14.05 -5.61 2.23
CA ALA A 26 14.94 -6.18 3.23
C ALA A 26 16.21 -5.34 3.34
N GLN A 27 16.83 -5.30 4.52
CA GLN A 27 18.14 -4.65 4.70
C GLN A 27 19.22 -5.24 3.78
N THR A 28 19.07 -6.50 3.37
CA THR A 28 19.93 -7.20 2.42
C THR A 28 19.67 -6.82 0.96
N GLY A 29 18.64 -6.03 0.68
CA GLY A 29 18.34 -5.45 -0.62
C GLY A 29 17.26 -6.17 -1.43
N GLU A 30 16.70 -7.28 -0.93
CA GLU A 30 15.57 -7.93 -1.58
C GLU A 30 14.31 -7.05 -1.50
N GLU A 31 13.61 -6.94 -2.62
CA GLU A 31 12.42 -6.11 -2.76
C GLU A 31 11.20 -6.97 -3.09
N PHE A 32 10.05 -6.58 -2.54
CA PHE A 32 8.75 -7.17 -2.86
C PHE A 32 7.71 -6.05 -2.98
N TYR A 33 6.90 -6.13 -4.02
CA TYR A 33 5.77 -5.23 -4.24
C TYR A 33 4.55 -6.03 -4.69
N ALA A 34 3.39 -5.72 -4.11
CA ALA A 34 2.12 -6.30 -4.51
C ALA A 34 0.98 -5.29 -4.38
N GLU A 35 0.01 -5.42 -5.28
CA GLU A 35 -1.24 -4.65 -5.28
C GLU A 35 -2.43 -5.60 -5.10
N VAL A 36 -3.50 -5.07 -4.53
CA VAL A 36 -4.77 -5.76 -4.36
C VAL A 36 -5.85 -4.99 -5.11
N GLU A 37 -6.69 -5.72 -5.83
CA GLU A 37 -7.86 -5.13 -6.47
C GLU A 37 -8.76 -4.48 -5.41
N HIS A 38 -9.09 -3.22 -5.66
CA HIS A 38 -9.97 -2.41 -4.83
C HIS A 38 -10.86 -1.58 -5.74
N SER A 39 -12.00 -1.11 -5.23
CA SER A 39 -12.89 -0.27 -6.00
C SER A 39 -12.71 1.21 -5.63
N ALA A 40 -12.78 2.11 -6.61
CA ALA A 40 -12.50 3.53 -6.41
C ALA A 40 -13.52 4.24 -5.49
N ASP A 41 -14.72 3.69 -5.35
CA ASP A 41 -15.74 4.14 -4.39
C ASP A 41 -15.36 3.85 -2.94
N GLU A 42 -14.50 2.85 -2.70
CA GLU A 42 -14.00 2.50 -1.36
C GLU A 42 -12.94 3.48 -0.87
N CYS A 43 -12.30 4.21 -1.78
CA CYS A 43 -11.29 5.21 -1.44
C CYS A 43 -11.90 6.45 -0.77
N SER A 44 -11.12 7.14 0.05
CA SER A 44 -11.46 8.49 0.52
C SER A 44 -11.24 9.51 -0.61
N ASP A 45 -11.83 10.71 -0.50
CA ASP A 45 -11.64 11.77 -1.51
C ASP A 45 -10.16 12.13 -1.71
N PHE A 46 -9.39 12.15 -0.61
CA PHE A 46 -7.95 12.39 -0.66
C PHE A 46 -7.22 11.31 -1.46
N VAL A 47 -7.52 10.04 -1.18
CA VAL A 47 -6.89 8.90 -1.86
C VAL A 47 -7.30 8.88 -3.33
N ARG A 48 -8.58 9.14 -3.65
CA ARG A 48 -9.04 9.25 -5.03
C ARG A 48 -8.31 10.34 -5.82
N ALA A 49 -8.14 11.52 -5.24
CA ALA A 49 -7.50 12.65 -5.91
C ALA A 49 -5.98 12.49 -6.08
N THR A 50 -5.35 11.63 -5.27
CA THR A 50 -3.88 11.50 -5.22
C THR A 50 -3.40 10.21 -5.89
N PHE A 51 -4.18 9.13 -5.84
CA PHE A 51 -3.77 7.78 -6.24
C PHE A 51 -4.69 7.12 -7.29
N CYS A 52 -6.00 7.40 -7.31
CA CYS A 52 -6.94 6.74 -8.25
C CYS A 52 -6.97 7.38 -9.65
N HIS A 53 -5.82 7.62 -10.27
CA HIS A 53 -5.71 7.99 -11.70
C HIS A 53 -5.55 6.77 -12.63
N PHE A 54 -5.96 5.58 -12.18
CA PHE A 54 -5.90 4.33 -12.96
C PHE A 54 -6.86 4.33 -14.16
#